data_AF-A0AAD6VCD3-F1
#
_entry.id   AF-A0AAD6VCD3-F1
#
_cell.length_a   1.000
_cell.length_b   1.000
_cell.length_c   1.000
_cell.angle_alpha   90.00
_cell.angle_beta   90.00
_cell.angle_gamma   90.00
#
_symmetry.space_group_name_H-M   'P 1'
#
loop_
_entity.id
_entity.type
_entity.pdbx_description
1 polymer ?
#
loop_
_entity_poly.entity_id
_entity_poly.type
_entity_poly.pdbx_seq_one_letter_code
_entity_poly.pdbx_strand_id
1 'polypeptide(L)'
;PSGIGCVDPQGIVDCYSNNVDVATSCAHASDNDCADDLDTCLEGCANGQLAANIGCWLQHCWNQVYSCDFQATVITYIVTADRVATSVSIPFYPPPANAPGGCSCNLGLAYGYINAIAIATDPCLAFVDDATETADCECCNLSAPISNIINTCPKSDMSFLGVSTLIQQYAATAQQLTTDSCQSALGSAADTTCPSQFSISLDAGGEFLNPAALPAGVPGSEPLSTLAGTVTALPGPQTITLELFPGYTSVIALAPFDAKKVAQTAAPVAGAAAG
;
A
#
# COMPACT_ATOMS: atom_id res chain seq x y z
N PRO A 1 14.16 -4.76 8.08
CA PRO A 1 13.87 -3.69 9.08
C PRO A 1 15.09 -3.51 9.99
N SER A 2 15.35 -2.30 10.49
CA SER A 2 16.52 -2.02 11.34
C SER A 2 16.32 -2.35 12.83
N GLY A 3 15.08 -2.66 13.24
CA GLY A 3 14.70 -2.87 14.64
C GLY A 3 14.56 -1.58 15.47
N ILE A 4 14.97 -0.44 14.92
CA ILE A 4 14.91 0.85 15.61
C ILE A 4 13.48 1.20 15.99
N GLY A 5 13.26 1.48 17.27
CA GLY A 5 11.96 1.90 17.79
C GLY A 5 10.93 0.78 17.89
N CYS A 6 11.29 -0.48 17.65
CA CYS A 6 10.43 -1.64 17.87
C CYS A 6 10.39 -2.06 19.34
N VAL A 7 9.32 -2.73 19.78
CA VAL A 7 9.23 -3.33 21.13
C VAL A 7 10.29 -4.41 21.37
N ASP A 8 10.70 -5.11 20.31
CA ASP A 8 11.77 -6.09 20.32
C ASP A 8 12.71 -5.88 19.12
N PRO A 9 13.66 -4.93 19.25
CA PRO A 9 14.55 -4.53 18.15
C PRO A 9 15.36 -5.67 17.54
N GLN A 10 15.93 -6.54 18.38
CA GLN A 10 16.71 -7.67 17.89
C GLN A 10 15.79 -8.76 17.35
N GLY A 11 14.64 -9.00 18.01
CA GLY A 11 13.68 -10.01 17.57
C GLY A 11 13.17 -9.79 16.15
N ILE A 12 12.88 -8.54 15.75
CA ILE A 12 12.45 -8.31 14.35
C ILE A 12 13.58 -8.53 13.35
N VAL A 13 14.82 -8.21 13.70
CA VAL A 13 16.00 -8.44 12.83
C VAL A 13 16.24 -9.95 12.69
N ASP A 14 16.25 -10.68 13.80
CA ASP A 14 16.46 -12.13 13.83
C ASP A 14 15.33 -12.85 13.09
N CYS A 15 14.07 -12.43 13.27
CA CYS A 15 12.92 -13.01 12.61
C CYS A 15 13.00 -12.86 11.08
N TYR A 16 13.39 -11.67 10.58
CA TYR A 16 13.61 -11.47 9.14
C TYR A 16 14.76 -12.32 8.61
N SER A 17 15.88 -12.41 9.33
CA SER A 17 17.02 -13.24 8.93
C SER A 17 16.61 -14.71 8.84
N ASN A 18 15.91 -15.22 9.86
CA ASN A 18 15.41 -16.58 9.87
C ASN A 18 14.46 -16.86 8.69
N ASN A 19 13.57 -15.91 8.36
CA ASN A 19 12.66 -16.09 7.22
C ASN A 19 13.42 -16.15 5.89
N VAL A 20 14.52 -15.40 5.73
CA VAL A 20 15.41 -15.52 4.55
C VAL A 20 16.05 -16.92 4.50
N ASP A 21 16.55 -17.42 5.62
CA ASP A 21 17.18 -18.75 5.69
C ASP A 21 16.18 -19.87 5.37
N VAL A 22 14.95 -19.76 5.87
CA VAL A 22 13.84 -20.69 5.57
C VAL A 22 13.48 -20.63 4.09
N ALA A 23 13.33 -19.43 3.52
CA ALA A 23 13.01 -19.27 2.10
C ALA A 23 14.11 -19.82 1.18
N THR A 24 15.38 -19.61 1.55
CA THR A 24 16.54 -20.15 0.84
C THR A 24 16.57 -21.67 0.91
N SER A 25 16.31 -22.24 2.09
CA SER A 25 16.23 -23.70 2.27
C SER A 25 15.07 -24.30 1.47
N CYS A 26 13.92 -23.62 1.44
CA CYS A 26 12.77 -23.98 0.61
C CYS A 26 13.14 -23.99 -0.87
N ALA A 27 13.79 -22.93 -1.37
CA ALA A 27 14.21 -22.83 -2.77
C ALA A 27 15.20 -23.94 -3.17
N HIS A 28 16.13 -24.33 -2.28
CA HIS A 28 17.02 -25.47 -2.52
C HIS A 28 16.29 -26.82 -2.54
N ALA A 29 15.23 -26.98 -1.74
CA ALA A 29 14.41 -28.18 -1.77
C ALA A 29 13.58 -28.26 -3.06
N SER A 30 13.07 -27.12 -3.55
CA SER A 30 12.30 -27.04 -4.81
C SER A 30 13.04 -27.60 -6.02
N ASP A 31 14.38 -27.46 -6.07
CA ASP A 31 15.22 -28.02 -7.14
C ASP A 31 15.16 -29.56 -7.21
N ASN A 32 14.83 -30.22 -6.09
CA ASN A 32 14.72 -31.68 -6.00
C ASN A 32 13.26 -32.17 -6.02
N ASP A 33 12.34 -31.39 -5.45
CA ASP A 33 10.97 -31.83 -5.17
C ASP A 33 9.92 -31.31 -6.17
N CYS A 34 10.26 -30.32 -7.01
CA CYS A 34 9.33 -29.65 -7.93
C CYS A 34 9.74 -29.74 -9.41
N ALA A 35 10.15 -30.93 -9.86
CA ALA A 35 10.74 -31.14 -11.19
C ALA A 35 9.88 -30.64 -12.38
N ASP A 36 8.56 -30.59 -12.24
CA ASP A 36 7.65 -30.19 -13.32
C ASP A 36 7.17 -28.72 -13.22
N ASP A 37 7.43 -28.02 -12.10
CA ASP A 37 6.94 -26.65 -11.85
C ASP A 37 7.82 -25.88 -10.85
N LEU A 38 9.10 -25.76 -11.20
CA LEU A 38 10.10 -25.11 -10.36
C LEU A 38 9.74 -23.65 -10.07
N ASP A 39 9.22 -22.92 -11.05
CA ASP A 39 8.85 -21.51 -10.91
C ASP A 39 7.77 -21.33 -9.85
N THR A 40 6.68 -22.10 -9.90
CA THR A 40 5.61 -22.03 -8.88
C THR A 40 6.12 -22.37 -7.48
N CYS A 41 7.05 -23.33 -7.36
CA CYS A 41 7.62 -23.66 -6.06
C CYS A 41 8.54 -22.55 -5.52
N LEU A 42 9.35 -21.91 -6.37
CA LEU A 42 10.17 -20.78 -5.98
C LEU A 42 9.31 -19.57 -5.57
N GLU A 43 8.24 -19.30 -6.32
CA GLU A 43 7.24 -18.28 -5.96
C GLU A 43 6.57 -18.60 -4.62
N GLY A 44 6.22 -19.86 -4.37
CA GLY A 44 5.67 -20.31 -3.09
C GLY A 44 6.61 -20.03 -1.92
N CYS A 45 7.90 -20.32 -2.06
CA CYS A 45 8.93 -20.02 -1.05
C CYS A 45 9.04 -18.51 -0.77
N ALA A 46 9.11 -17.69 -1.82
CA ALA A 46 9.20 -16.24 -1.71
C ALA A 46 7.93 -15.64 -1.06
N ASN A 47 6.75 -16.08 -1.48
CA ASN A 47 5.49 -15.61 -0.94
C ASN A 47 5.30 -16.01 0.53
N GLY A 48 5.72 -17.22 0.90
CA GLY A 48 5.77 -17.68 2.29
C GLY A 48 6.67 -16.79 3.17
N GLN A 49 7.83 -16.39 2.65
CA GLN A 49 8.74 -15.45 3.32
C GLN A 49 8.08 -14.09 3.56
N LEU A 50 7.44 -13.53 2.53
CA LEU A 50 6.79 -12.22 2.62
C LEU A 50 5.63 -12.23 3.62
N ALA A 51 4.82 -13.28 3.63
CA ALA A 51 3.78 -13.48 4.65
C ALA A 51 4.37 -13.58 6.06
N ALA A 52 5.46 -14.36 6.23
CA ALA A 52 6.14 -14.52 7.51
C ALA A 52 6.75 -13.21 8.02
N ASN A 53 7.22 -12.34 7.13
CA ASN A 53 7.75 -11.02 7.48
C ASN A 53 6.68 -10.10 8.08
N ILE A 54 5.43 -10.17 7.61
CA ILE A 54 4.30 -9.50 8.28
C ILE A 54 4.14 -10.05 9.70
N GLY A 55 4.23 -11.37 9.88
CA GLY A 55 4.25 -12.01 11.19
C GLY A 55 5.34 -11.46 12.12
N CYS A 56 6.57 -11.23 11.61
CA CYS A 56 7.66 -10.62 12.38
C CYS A 56 7.32 -9.21 12.88
N TRP A 57 6.66 -8.39 12.06
CA TRP A 57 6.21 -7.06 12.47
C TRP A 57 5.17 -7.14 13.59
N LEU A 58 4.16 -7.99 13.44
CA LEU A 58 3.16 -8.19 14.48
C LEU A 58 3.82 -8.70 15.77
N GLN A 59 4.72 -9.67 15.67
CA GLN A 59 5.36 -10.26 16.85
C GLN A 59 6.28 -9.27 17.58
N HIS A 60 7.18 -8.61 16.86
CA HIS A 60 8.35 -7.93 17.44
C HIS A 60 8.34 -6.41 17.28
N CYS A 61 7.44 -5.86 16.46
CA CYS A 61 7.39 -4.43 16.18
C CYS A 61 5.96 -3.91 16.02
N TRP A 62 5.01 -4.50 16.76
CA TRP A 62 3.60 -4.12 16.67
C TRP A 62 3.36 -2.65 17.00
N ASN A 63 4.26 -2.01 17.75
CA ASN A 63 4.17 -0.60 18.08
C ASN A 63 4.41 0.35 16.88
N GLN A 64 4.89 -0.18 15.76
CA GLN A 64 5.20 0.54 14.53
C GLN A 64 4.37 0.04 13.32
N VAL A 65 3.25 -0.66 13.56
CA VAL A 65 2.39 -1.23 12.49
C VAL A 65 1.64 -0.19 11.65
N TYR A 66 1.87 1.09 11.89
CA TYR A 66 1.35 2.16 11.03
C TYR A 66 2.45 2.89 10.25
N SER A 67 3.72 2.55 10.51
CA SER A 67 4.88 3.15 9.85
C SER A 67 4.87 2.92 8.33
N CYS A 68 5.64 3.73 7.60
CA CYS A 68 5.83 3.52 6.17
C CYS A 68 6.42 2.13 5.88
N ASP A 69 7.36 1.67 6.70
CA ASP A 69 8.04 0.38 6.51
C ASP A 69 7.10 -0.81 6.65
N PHE A 70 6.19 -0.77 7.63
CA PHE A 70 5.18 -1.82 7.77
C PHE A 70 4.21 -1.82 6.60
N GLN A 71 3.67 -0.64 6.23
CA GLN A 71 2.76 -0.54 5.10
C GLN A 71 3.43 -1.01 3.79
N ALA A 72 4.69 -0.64 3.55
CA ALA A 72 5.46 -1.10 2.42
C ALA A 72 5.67 -2.63 2.45
N THR A 73 5.98 -3.21 3.62
CA THR A 73 6.09 -4.67 3.79
C THR A 73 4.79 -5.37 3.38
N VAL A 74 3.64 -4.85 3.83
CA VAL A 74 2.33 -5.39 3.48
C VAL A 74 2.06 -5.28 1.98
N ILE A 75 2.34 -4.12 1.37
CA ILE A 75 2.12 -3.91 -0.06
C ILE A 75 3.02 -4.82 -0.90
N THR A 76 4.29 -4.99 -0.52
CA THR A 76 5.19 -5.93 -1.20
C THR A 76 4.64 -7.35 -1.15
N TYR A 77 4.11 -7.79 0.00
CA TYR A 77 3.44 -9.08 0.08
C TYR A 77 2.23 -9.16 -0.86
N ILE A 78 1.33 -8.17 -0.83
CA ILE A 78 0.11 -8.19 -1.65
C ILE A 78 0.46 -8.24 -3.16
N VAL A 79 1.37 -7.39 -3.60
CA VAL A 79 1.79 -7.30 -5.01
C VAL A 79 2.52 -8.57 -5.46
N THR A 80 3.53 -9.01 -4.72
CA THR A 80 4.38 -10.13 -5.15
C THR A 80 3.65 -11.47 -5.03
N ALA A 81 2.78 -11.63 -4.05
CA ALA A 81 1.99 -12.84 -3.92
C ALA A 81 0.76 -12.85 -4.86
N ASP A 82 0.58 -11.86 -5.73
CA ASP A 82 -0.59 -11.70 -6.61
C ASP A 82 -1.91 -11.81 -5.82
N ARG A 83 -2.01 -11.00 -4.76
CA ARG A 83 -3.20 -10.92 -3.92
C ARG A 83 -4.01 -9.69 -4.27
N VAL A 84 -5.32 -9.83 -4.16
CA VAL A 84 -6.23 -8.70 -4.20
C VAL A 84 -6.27 -8.07 -2.82
N ALA A 85 -5.92 -6.78 -2.69
CA ALA A 85 -5.83 -6.11 -1.39
C ALA A 85 -7.10 -6.23 -0.52
N THR A 86 -8.27 -6.32 -1.15
CA THR A 86 -9.58 -6.44 -0.46
C THR A 86 -9.90 -7.85 0.04
N SER A 87 -9.20 -8.89 -0.45
CA SER A 87 -9.44 -10.27 -0.04
C SER A 87 -8.51 -10.74 1.08
N VAL A 88 -7.52 -9.93 1.46
CA VAL A 88 -6.56 -10.25 2.52
C VAL A 88 -6.80 -9.37 3.74
N SER A 89 -7.17 -9.99 4.85
CA SER A 89 -7.30 -9.30 6.14
C SER A 89 -5.97 -9.29 6.87
N ILE A 90 -5.18 -8.22 6.71
CA ILE A 90 -3.93 -8.01 7.45
C ILE A 90 -4.21 -7.12 8.66
N PRO A 91 -3.88 -7.55 9.90
CA PRO A 91 -4.08 -6.74 11.09
C PRO A 91 -3.41 -5.36 10.96
N PHE A 92 -4.15 -4.31 11.34
CA PHE A 92 -3.68 -2.92 11.36
C PHE A 92 -3.41 -2.29 9.97
N TYR A 93 -3.83 -2.95 8.89
CA TYR A 93 -3.69 -2.44 7.52
C TYR A 93 -5.05 -2.42 6.79
N PRO A 94 -5.40 -1.33 6.08
CA PRO A 94 -4.70 -0.03 6.07
C PRO A 94 -4.76 0.65 7.45
N PRO A 95 -3.82 1.55 7.77
CA PRO A 95 -3.84 2.28 9.03
C PRO A 95 -5.07 3.21 9.11
N PRO A 96 -5.63 3.44 10.31
CA PRO A 96 -6.66 4.45 10.50
C PRO A 96 -6.11 5.86 10.23
N ALA A 97 -7.01 6.81 9.98
CA ALA A 97 -6.63 8.21 9.82
C ALA A 97 -5.87 8.75 11.05
N ASN A 98 -4.75 9.45 10.82
CA ASN A 98 -3.90 10.04 11.86
C ASN A 98 -3.36 9.03 12.88
N ALA A 99 -3.11 7.79 12.46
CA ALA A 99 -2.53 6.77 13.33
C ALA A 99 -1.17 7.23 13.92
N PRO A 100 -0.89 6.96 15.22
CA PRO A 100 0.36 7.35 15.84
C PRO A 100 1.54 6.57 15.22
N GLY A 101 2.61 7.27 14.84
CA GLY A 101 3.68 6.65 14.06
C GLY A 101 3.23 6.25 12.65
N GLY A 102 2.18 6.88 12.13
CA GLY A 102 1.67 6.65 10.78
C GLY A 102 2.66 7.11 9.70
N CYS A 103 2.58 6.54 8.52
CA CYS A 103 3.31 7.06 7.36
C CYS A 103 2.77 8.43 6.92
N SER A 104 3.65 9.30 6.40
CA SER A 104 3.31 10.62 5.85
C SER A 104 2.26 10.60 4.74
N CYS A 105 2.11 9.43 4.11
CA CYS A 105 1.06 9.08 3.18
C CYS A 105 0.46 7.74 3.62
N ASN A 106 -0.87 7.61 3.60
CA ASN A 106 -1.52 6.34 3.85
C ASN A 106 -1.39 5.44 2.62
N LEU A 107 -0.28 4.70 2.54
CA LEU A 107 0.04 3.82 1.42
C LEU A 107 -1.02 2.72 1.24
N GLY A 108 -1.64 2.26 2.33
CA GLY A 108 -2.70 1.26 2.25
C GLY A 108 -3.95 1.77 1.52
N LEU A 109 -4.38 3.00 1.82
CA LEU A 109 -5.47 3.64 1.07
C LEU A 109 -5.04 3.94 -0.37
N ALA A 110 -3.86 4.52 -0.58
CA ALA A 110 -3.35 4.83 -1.92
C ALA A 110 -3.28 3.58 -2.82
N TYR A 111 -2.75 2.47 -2.31
CA TYR A 111 -2.71 1.20 -3.03
C TYR A 111 -4.11 0.59 -3.24
N GLY A 112 -5.02 0.78 -2.29
CA GLY A 112 -6.43 0.42 -2.45
C GLY A 112 -7.08 1.09 -3.65
N TYR A 113 -6.84 2.39 -3.85
CA TYR A 113 -7.40 3.14 -4.99
C TYR A 113 -6.85 2.70 -6.35
N ILE A 114 -5.60 2.23 -6.41
CA ILE A 114 -5.03 1.63 -7.63
C ILE A 114 -5.84 0.38 -8.04
N ASN A 115 -6.27 -0.42 -7.06
CA ASN A 115 -6.91 -1.71 -7.29
C ASN A 115 -8.45 -1.66 -7.28
N ALA A 116 -9.06 -0.58 -6.78
CA ALA A 116 -10.52 -0.45 -6.71
C ALA A 116 -11.19 -0.53 -8.09
N ILE A 117 -10.52 -0.05 -9.15
CA ILE A 117 -11.02 -0.10 -10.53
C ILE A 117 -11.00 -1.50 -11.12
N ALA A 118 -10.03 -2.33 -10.74
CA ALA A 118 -9.93 -3.69 -11.28
C ALA A 118 -11.07 -4.62 -10.81
N ILE A 119 -11.82 -4.22 -9.77
CA ILE A 119 -12.83 -5.07 -9.10
C ILE A 119 -14.26 -4.51 -9.30
N ALA A 120 -14.42 -3.24 -9.63
CA ALA A 120 -15.73 -2.66 -9.90
C ALA A 120 -16.25 -3.10 -11.28
N THR A 121 -17.51 -3.52 -11.37
CA THR A 121 -18.25 -3.47 -12.64
C THR A 121 -18.14 -2.05 -13.17
N ASP A 122 -17.64 -1.90 -14.39
CA ASP A 122 -17.45 -0.60 -15.03
C ASP A 122 -18.77 0.20 -14.99
N PRO A 123 -18.83 1.32 -14.23
CA PRO A 123 -20.05 2.10 -14.06
C PRO A 123 -20.51 2.72 -15.39
N CYS A 124 -19.60 2.83 -16.37
CA CYS A 124 -19.86 3.48 -17.64
C CYS A 124 -20.62 2.60 -18.63
N LEU A 125 -20.74 1.29 -18.35
CA LEU A 125 -21.58 0.38 -19.13
C LEU A 125 -23.06 0.79 -19.18
N ALA A 126 -23.52 1.59 -18.20
CA ALA A 126 -24.88 2.11 -18.18
C ALA A 126 -25.16 3.16 -19.28
N PHE A 127 -24.11 3.72 -19.91
CA PHE A 127 -24.22 4.86 -20.83
C PHE A 127 -23.85 4.52 -22.28
N VAL A 128 -23.57 3.25 -22.59
CA VAL A 128 -23.03 2.79 -23.90
C VAL A 128 -23.85 3.16 -25.12
N ASP A 129 -25.13 3.51 -24.93
CA ASP A 129 -26.02 3.97 -26.01
C ASP A 129 -25.80 5.46 -26.38
N ASP A 130 -25.10 6.22 -25.55
CA ASP A 130 -24.67 7.60 -25.80
C ASP A 130 -23.14 7.71 -25.72
N ALA A 131 -22.51 7.94 -26.87
CA ALA A 131 -21.06 8.00 -26.98
C ALA A 131 -20.44 9.16 -26.19
N THR A 132 -21.15 10.28 -26.02
CA THR A 132 -20.67 11.43 -25.25
C THR A 132 -20.79 11.15 -23.76
N GLU A 133 -21.94 10.66 -23.28
CA GLU A 133 -22.09 10.31 -21.86
C GLU A 133 -21.16 9.16 -21.46
N THR A 134 -20.93 8.19 -22.34
CA THR A 134 -19.95 7.12 -22.12
C THR A 134 -18.55 7.70 -21.94
N ALA A 135 -18.12 8.58 -22.86
CA ALA A 135 -16.79 9.19 -22.79
C ALA A 135 -16.60 10.05 -21.54
N ASP A 136 -17.62 10.83 -21.16
CA ASP A 136 -17.58 11.66 -19.94
C ASP A 136 -17.54 10.80 -18.67
N CYS A 137 -18.30 9.70 -18.63
CA CYS A 137 -18.22 8.73 -17.54
C CYS A 137 -16.83 8.10 -17.43
N GLU A 138 -16.24 7.68 -18.55
CA GLU A 138 -14.91 7.06 -18.57
C GLU A 138 -13.84 8.04 -18.10
N CYS A 139 -13.98 9.32 -18.47
CA CYS A 139 -13.15 10.38 -17.92
C CYS A 139 -13.22 10.46 -16.40
N CYS A 140 -14.43 10.43 -15.81
CA CYS A 140 -14.61 10.36 -14.36
C CYS A 140 -14.00 9.10 -13.74
N ASN A 141 -14.16 7.96 -14.40
CA ASN A 141 -13.65 6.66 -13.95
C ASN A 141 -12.10 6.61 -13.92
N LEU A 142 -11.44 7.16 -14.96
CA LEU A 142 -9.98 7.31 -15.01
C LEU A 142 -9.45 8.35 -14.00
N SER A 143 -10.23 9.41 -13.74
CA SER A 143 -9.83 10.49 -12.85
C SER A 143 -9.92 10.10 -11.37
N ALA A 144 -10.98 9.39 -10.96
CA ALA A 144 -11.20 8.99 -9.57
C ALA A 144 -9.99 8.37 -8.84
N PRO A 145 -9.28 7.37 -9.37
CA PRO A 145 -8.17 6.69 -8.68
C PRO A 145 -6.98 7.64 -8.50
N ILE A 146 -6.61 8.39 -9.53
CA ILE A 146 -5.52 9.35 -9.50
C ILE A 146 -5.82 10.46 -8.50
N SER A 147 -7.05 10.96 -8.52
CA SER A 147 -7.53 11.99 -7.61
C SER A 147 -7.52 11.49 -6.16
N ASN A 148 -8.04 10.29 -5.89
CA ASN A 148 -8.04 9.70 -4.56
C ASN A 148 -6.62 9.48 -4.02
N ILE A 149 -5.69 9.01 -4.85
CA ILE A 149 -4.28 8.84 -4.48
C ILE A 149 -3.64 10.19 -4.14
N ILE A 150 -3.80 11.19 -5.02
CA ILE A 150 -3.20 12.52 -4.83
C ILE A 150 -3.84 13.24 -3.63
N ASN A 151 -5.14 13.14 -3.42
CA ASN A 151 -5.82 13.77 -2.28
C ASN A 151 -5.42 13.09 -0.96
N THR A 152 -5.13 11.78 -0.99
CA THR A 152 -4.60 11.05 0.18
C THR A 152 -3.12 11.38 0.44
N CYS A 153 -2.33 11.56 -0.61
CA CYS A 153 -0.87 11.70 -0.55
C CYS A 153 -0.36 12.88 -1.39
N PRO A 154 -0.77 14.13 -1.09
CA PRO A 154 -0.61 15.25 -2.01
C PRO A 154 0.84 15.69 -2.24
N LYS A 155 1.72 15.40 -1.27
CA LYS A 155 3.13 15.83 -1.32
C LYS A 155 4.12 14.69 -1.53
N SER A 156 3.68 13.45 -1.36
CA SER A 156 4.59 12.32 -1.27
C SER A 156 4.97 11.78 -2.65
N ASP A 157 6.22 11.35 -2.78
CA ASP A 157 6.69 10.55 -3.90
C ASP A 157 6.06 9.15 -3.84
N MET A 158 5.19 8.86 -4.81
CA MET A 158 4.46 7.60 -4.94
C MET A 158 5.08 6.65 -5.96
N SER A 159 6.34 6.86 -6.34
CA SER A 159 7.07 5.97 -7.26
C SER A 159 7.11 4.51 -6.80
N PHE A 160 7.19 4.27 -5.48
CA PHE A 160 7.09 2.93 -4.89
C PHE A 160 5.78 2.18 -5.27
N LEU A 161 4.68 2.91 -5.44
CA LEU A 161 3.38 2.35 -5.82
C LEU A 161 3.16 2.33 -7.34
N GLY A 162 4.13 2.76 -8.14
CA GLY A 162 3.98 2.82 -9.61
C GLY A 162 2.98 3.89 -10.09
N VAL A 163 2.63 4.87 -9.25
CA VAL A 163 1.61 5.89 -9.57
C VAL A 163 1.99 6.73 -10.79
N SER A 164 3.29 6.96 -11.02
CA SER A 164 3.76 7.66 -12.23
C SER A 164 3.40 6.91 -13.52
N THR A 165 3.55 5.58 -13.53
CA THR A 165 3.15 4.73 -14.65
C THR A 165 1.64 4.73 -14.83
N LEU A 166 0.88 4.66 -13.74
CA LEU A 166 -0.58 4.73 -13.78
C LEU A 166 -1.08 6.05 -14.39
N ILE A 167 -0.53 7.19 -13.94
CA ILE A 167 -0.85 8.51 -14.48
C ILE A 167 -0.55 8.56 -15.98
N GLN A 168 0.61 8.07 -16.42
CA GLN A 168 0.97 8.06 -17.84
C GLN A 168 0.01 7.22 -18.69
N GLN A 169 -0.39 6.05 -18.20
CA GLN A 169 -1.36 5.19 -18.87
C GLN A 169 -2.71 5.88 -18.99
N TYR A 170 -3.22 6.45 -17.89
CA TYR A 170 -4.53 7.11 -17.90
C TYR A 170 -4.54 8.43 -18.68
N ALA A 171 -3.43 9.17 -18.68
CA ALA A 171 -3.28 10.34 -19.55
C ALA A 171 -3.37 9.96 -21.03
N ALA A 172 -2.73 8.86 -21.43
CA ALA A 172 -2.80 8.36 -22.80
C ALA A 172 -4.22 7.90 -23.16
N THR A 173 -4.92 7.22 -22.25
CA THR A 173 -6.32 6.82 -22.45
C THR A 173 -7.25 8.04 -22.55
N ALA A 174 -7.10 9.03 -21.66
CA ALA A 174 -7.88 10.26 -21.68
C ALA A 174 -7.75 11.01 -23.02
N GLN A 175 -6.53 11.07 -23.58
CA GLN A 175 -6.27 11.65 -24.91
C GLN A 175 -6.94 10.91 -26.07
N GLN A 176 -7.28 9.63 -25.90
CA GLN A 176 -7.97 8.82 -26.90
C GLN A 176 -9.49 8.88 -26.76
N LEU A 177 -10.01 9.10 -25.55
CA LEU A 177 -11.45 9.14 -25.28
C LEU A 177 -12.11 10.40 -25.83
N THR A 178 -11.50 11.56 -25.63
CA THR A 178 -12.09 12.86 -25.96
C THR A 178 -11.07 13.80 -26.59
N THR A 179 -11.53 14.72 -27.43
CA THR A 179 -10.64 15.68 -28.12
C THR A 179 -9.96 16.67 -27.18
N ASP A 180 -10.51 16.90 -25.99
CA ASP A 180 -9.99 17.80 -24.97
C ASP A 180 -9.32 17.06 -23.80
N SER A 181 -9.09 15.74 -23.95
CA SER A 181 -8.46 14.90 -22.92
C SER A 181 -9.19 14.98 -21.57
N CYS A 182 -10.52 14.84 -21.59
CA CYS A 182 -11.41 14.80 -20.42
C CYS A 182 -11.63 16.14 -19.71
N GLN A 183 -11.16 17.24 -20.29
CA GLN A 183 -11.22 18.54 -19.63
C GLN A 183 -12.66 19.04 -19.42
N SER A 184 -13.57 18.78 -20.36
CA SER A 184 -14.99 19.14 -20.27
C SER A 184 -15.75 18.30 -19.26
N ALA A 185 -15.47 16.99 -19.19
CA ALA A 185 -16.13 16.05 -18.29
C ALA A 185 -15.76 16.22 -16.81
N LEU A 186 -14.49 16.58 -16.55
CA LEU A 186 -13.96 16.73 -15.18
C LEU A 186 -14.08 18.17 -14.67
N GLY A 187 -14.37 19.12 -15.56
CA GLY A 187 -14.61 20.52 -15.25
C GLY A 187 -13.59 21.17 -14.33
N SER A 188 -14.10 22.05 -13.45
CA SER A 188 -13.33 22.73 -12.40
C SER A 188 -13.56 22.04 -11.05
N ALA A 189 -12.83 22.44 -10.02
CA ALA A 189 -13.03 22.08 -8.61
C ALA A 189 -14.48 21.87 -8.12
N ALA A 190 -15.41 22.65 -8.66
CA ALA A 190 -16.83 22.65 -8.28
C ALA A 190 -17.71 21.72 -9.15
N ASP A 191 -17.11 21.03 -10.11
CA ASP A 191 -17.83 20.11 -10.98
C ASP A 191 -18.25 18.86 -10.20
N THR A 192 -19.56 18.63 -10.19
CA THR A 192 -20.19 17.50 -9.50
C THR A 192 -20.73 16.50 -10.50
N THR A 193 -20.39 16.60 -11.79
CA THR A 193 -20.87 15.70 -12.85
C THR A 193 -20.52 14.25 -12.52
N CYS A 194 -19.27 13.96 -12.17
CA CYS A 194 -18.85 12.60 -11.79
C CYS A 194 -19.72 11.98 -10.68
N PRO A 195 -19.91 12.62 -9.51
CA PRO A 195 -20.75 12.04 -8.46
C PRO A 195 -22.25 12.12 -8.77
N SER A 196 -22.73 13.18 -9.41
CA SER A 196 -24.17 13.43 -9.60
C SER A 196 -24.80 12.69 -10.78
N GLN A 197 -24.05 12.53 -11.87
CA GLN A 197 -24.52 11.90 -13.10
C GLN A 197 -24.06 10.44 -13.21
N PHE A 198 -22.80 10.17 -12.85
CA PHE A 198 -22.19 8.84 -13.03
C PHE A 198 -22.05 8.05 -11.73
N SER A 199 -22.43 8.62 -10.58
CA SER A 199 -22.26 8.00 -9.25
C SER A 199 -20.80 7.65 -8.90
N ILE A 200 -19.85 8.34 -9.51
CA ILE A 200 -18.41 8.17 -9.26
C ILE A 200 -17.99 9.25 -8.27
N SER A 201 -17.55 8.85 -7.08
CA SER A 201 -17.17 9.76 -5.99
C SER A 201 -15.70 9.58 -5.58
N LEU A 202 -15.15 10.58 -4.89
CA LEU A 202 -13.82 10.53 -4.30
C LEU A 202 -13.93 10.19 -2.81
N ASP A 203 -13.46 9.01 -2.42
CA ASP A 203 -13.41 8.58 -1.02
C ASP A 203 -12.48 9.46 -0.17
N ALA A 204 -11.39 9.94 -0.78
CA ALA A 204 -10.47 10.88 -0.15
C ALA A 204 -11.02 12.32 -0.08
N GLY A 205 -12.20 12.58 -0.67
CA GLY A 205 -12.70 13.92 -0.96
C GLY A 205 -11.83 14.65 -1.98
N GLY A 206 -11.99 15.98 -2.06
CA GLY A 206 -11.23 16.84 -2.98
C GLY A 206 -11.85 16.91 -4.38
N GLU A 207 -11.00 17.19 -5.37
CA GLU A 207 -11.40 17.48 -6.75
C GLU A 207 -11.00 16.34 -7.68
N PHE A 208 -11.77 16.15 -8.75
CA PHE A 208 -11.40 15.27 -9.85
C PHE A 208 -10.27 15.92 -10.67
N LEU A 209 -9.16 15.20 -10.78
CA LEU A 209 -7.96 15.63 -11.49
C LEU A 209 -7.92 15.02 -12.89
N ASN A 210 -7.58 15.85 -13.88
CA ASN A 210 -7.32 15.37 -15.22
C ASN A 210 -5.92 14.72 -15.29
N PRO A 211 -5.80 13.40 -15.55
CA PRO A 211 -4.50 12.74 -15.62
C PRO A 211 -3.61 13.27 -16.75
N ALA A 212 -4.19 13.83 -17.82
CA ALA A 212 -3.46 14.45 -18.92
C ALA A 212 -3.04 15.91 -18.65
N ALA A 213 -3.57 16.54 -17.60
CA ALA A 213 -3.35 17.95 -17.29
C ALA A 213 -3.24 18.20 -15.77
N LEU A 214 -2.37 17.44 -15.10
CA LEU A 214 -2.14 17.62 -13.66
C LEU A 214 -1.51 18.98 -13.34
N PRO A 215 -1.83 19.59 -12.19
CA PRO A 215 -1.18 20.82 -11.72
C PRO A 215 0.33 20.66 -11.57
N ALA A 216 1.07 21.77 -11.70
CA ALA A 216 2.51 21.77 -11.48
C ALA A 216 2.86 21.31 -10.05
N GLY A 217 3.80 20.38 -9.93
CA GLY A 217 4.20 19.79 -8.65
C GLY A 217 3.33 18.63 -8.17
N VAL A 218 2.44 18.12 -9.02
CA VAL A 218 1.60 16.94 -8.77
C VAL A 218 1.98 15.80 -9.74
N PRO A 219 2.18 14.55 -9.27
CA PRO A 219 2.21 14.15 -7.86
C PRO A 219 3.41 14.78 -7.14
N GLY A 220 3.33 14.81 -5.81
CA GLY A 220 4.41 15.36 -5.00
C GLY A 220 5.70 14.54 -5.09
N SER A 221 6.78 15.09 -4.56
CA SER A 221 8.14 14.52 -4.63
C SER A 221 8.80 14.37 -3.26
N GLU A 222 8.09 14.67 -2.17
CA GLU A 222 8.62 14.53 -0.82
C GLU A 222 8.78 13.04 -0.49
N PRO A 223 9.94 12.62 0.05
CA PRO A 223 10.12 11.22 0.43
C PRO A 223 9.12 10.82 1.51
N LEU A 224 8.69 9.56 1.47
CA LEU A 224 7.89 8.96 2.51
C LEU A 224 8.63 8.99 3.85
N SER A 225 7.92 9.37 4.91
CA SER A 225 8.49 9.40 6.25
C SER A 225 7.48 8.93 7.30
N THR A 226 7.95 8.19 8.29
CA THR A 226 7.14 7.81 9.44
C THR A 226 7.01 9.03 10.36
N LEU A 227 5.77 9.43 10.65
CA LEU A 227 5.45 10.56 11.51
C LEU A 227 5.78 10.25 12.97
N ALA A 228 5.84 11.28 13.80
CA ALA A 228 6.09 11.12 15.22
C ALA A 228 4.97 10.31 15.92
N GLY A 229 5.36 9.58 16.96
CA GLY A 229 4.46 8.75 17.76
C GLY A 229 4.69 7.26 17.55
N THR A 230 4.02 6.45 18.36
CA THR A 230 4.06 4.98 18.29
C THR A 230 2.84 4.45 19.04
N VAL A 231 2.41 3.24 18.72
CA VAL A 231 1.34 2.55 19.45
C VAL A 231 1.93 2.03 20.77
N THR A 232 1.45 2.53 21.91
CA THR A 232 2.01 2.19 23.24
C THR A 232 1.19 1.15 24.01
N ALA A 233 -0.02 0.84 23.55
CA ALA A 233 -0.87 -0.18 24.12
C ALA A 233 -1.44 -1.04 23.00
N LEU A 234 -1.53 -2.34 23.24
CA LEU A 234 -2.10 -3.26 22.27
C LEU A 234 -3.57 -2.91 22.02
N PRO A 235 -3.97 -2.68 20.76
CA PRO A 235 -5.36 -2.44 20.40
C PRO A 235 -6.21 -3.73 20.41
N GLY A 236 -5.65 -4.89 20.75
CA GLY A 236 -6.29 -6.20 20.63
C GLY A 236 -5.68 -7.29 21.52
N PRO A 237 -5.96 -8.58 21.22
CA PRO A 237 -5.48 -9.70 22.02
C PRO A 237 -3.94 -9.83 21.96
N GLN A 238 -3.37 -10.44 23.00
CA GLN A 238 -1.93 -10.74 23.09
C GLN A 238 -1.47 -11.79 22.06
N THR A 239 -2.41 -12.50 21.44
CA THR A 239 -2.17 -13.48 20.38
C THR A 239 -3.05 -13.17 19.18
N ILE A 240 -2.46 -13.19 17.99
CA ILE A 240 -3.14 -12.98 16.71
C ILE A 240 -2.95 -14.24 15.87
N THR A 241 -4.05 -14.83 15.39
CA THR A 241 -3.97 -15.83 14.33
C THR A 241 -3.82 -15.09 13.00
N LEU A 242 -2.69 -15.28 12.33
CA LEU A 242 -2.42 -14.71 11.02
C LEU A 242 -2.52 -15.81 9.97
N GLU A 243 -3.48 -15.66 9.06
CA GLU A 243 -3.71 -16.55 7.92
C GLU A 243 -3.50 -15.76 6.63
N LEU A 244 -2.45 -16.11 5.89
CA LEU A 244 -2.05 -15.46 4.65
C LEU A 244 -1.75 -16.52 3.59
N PHE A 245 -2.04 -16.20 2.33
CA PHE A 245 -1.75 -17.09 1.22
C PHE A 245 -0.28 -16.95 0.77
N PRO A 246 0.36 -18.00 0.22
CA PRO A 246 -0.09 -19.39 0.21
C PRO A 246 0.26 -20.07 1.53
N GLY A 247 -0.74 -20.66 2.20
CA GLY A 247 -0.51 -21.62 3.29
C GLY A 247 0.23 -21.10 4.53
N TYR A 248 0.37 -19.78 4.72
CA TYR A 248 0.92 -19.22 5.95
C TYR A 248 -0.18 -19.16 7.00
N THR A 249 -0.07 -19.99 8.03
CA THR A 249 -0.94 -19.95 9.20
C THR A 249 -0.07 -19.98 10.44
N SER A 250 -0.14 -18.93 11.24
CA SER A 250 0.66 -18.82 12.46
C SER A 250 -0.13 -18.17 13.58
N VAL A 251 0.12 -18.62 14.82
CA VAL A 251 -0.35 -17.95 16.03
C VAL A 251 0.78 -17.06 16.52
N ILE A 252 0.63 -15.76 16.31
CA ILE A 252 1.62 -14.76 16.66
C ILE A 252 1.39 -14.29 18.10
N ALA A 253 2.34 -14.54 18.99
CA ALA A 253 2.34 -14.01 20.35
C ALA A 253 3.10 -12.68 20.39
N LEU A 254 2.41 -11.59 20.70
CA LEU A 254 2.98 -10.25 20.64
C LEU A 254 4.01 -10.04 21.76
N ALA A 255 5.18 -9.51 21.42
CA ALA A 255 6.20 -9.20 22.42
C ALA A 255 5.69 -8.11 23.39
N PRO A 256 6.04 -8.19 24.69
CA PRO A 256 5.61 -7.18 25.64
C PRO A 256 6.21 -5.81 25.32
N PHE A 257 5.45 -4.74 25.56
CA PHE A 257 5.97 -3.38 25.41
C PHE A 257 7.06 -3.09 26.45
N ASP A 258 8.26 -2.73 25.98
CA ASP A 258 9.36 -2.26 26.83
C ASP A 258 9.80 -0.86 26.40
N ALA A 259 9.33 0.15 27.12
CA ALA A 259 9.64 1.55 26.85
C ALA A 259 11.15 1.85 26.84
N LYS A 260 11.95 1.10 27.61
CA LYS A 260 13.41 1.32 27.67
C LYS A 260 14.07 0.85 26.39
N LYS A 261 13.71 -0.34 25.89
CA LYS A 261 14.24 -0.87 24.62
C LYS A 261 13.87 0.01 23.42
N VAL A 262 12.61 0.46 23.39
CA VAL A 262 12.12 1.39 22.36
C VAL A 262 12.93 2.70 22.38
N ALA A 263 13.08 3.31 23.56
CA ALA A 263 13.80 4.58 23.69
C ALA A 263 15.31 4.47 23.39
N GLN A 264 15.95 3.36 23.77
CA GLN A 264 17.39 3.14 23.54
C GLN A 264 17.75 3.09 22.06
N THR A 265 16.86 2.56 21.24
CA THR A 265 17.09 2.43 19.79
C THR A 265 16.57 3.62 19.00
N ALA A 266 15.57 4.34 19.52
CA ALA A 266 15.00 5.54 18.89
C ALA A 266 15.77 6.85 19.16
N ALA A 267 16.70 6.87 20.11
CA ALA A 267 17.53 8.05 20.36
C ALA A 267 18.42 8.33 19.13
N PRO A 268 18.52 9.60 18.67
CA PRO A 268 19.44 9.94 17.60
C PRO A 268 20.86 9.58 18.05
N VAL A 269 21.61 8.91 17.19
CA VAL A 269 23.04 8.68 17.38
C VAL A 269 23.68 10.06 17.50
N ALA A 270 23.99 10.47 18.73
CA ALA A 270 24.67 11.73 18.99
C ALA A 270 26.07 11.66 18.38
N GLY A 271 26.24 12.29 17.22
CA GLY A 271 27.51 12.78 16.67
C GLY A 271 28.66 11.77 16.58
N ALA A 272 28.82 11.13 15.42
CA ALA A 272 30.14 10.85 14.91
C ALA A 272 30.52 11.98 13.94
N ALA A 273 31.00 13.10 14.50
CA ALA A 273 31.83 14.03 13.73
C ALA A 273 33.16 13.31 13.47
N ALA A 274 33.34 12.82 12.25
CA ALA A 274 34.65 12.34 11.78
C ALA A 274 35.39 13.53 11.17
N GLY A 275 36.49 13.90 11.82
CA GLY A 275 37.55 14.74 11.24
C GLY A 275 38.52 13.94 10.39
#